data_AF-A0A6N6PCH2-F1
#
_entry.id   AF-A0A6N6PCH2-F1
#
_cell.length_a   1.000
_cell.length_b   1.000
_cell.length_c   1.000
_cell.angle_alpha   90.00
_cell.angle_beta   90.00
_cell.angle_gamma   90.00
#
_symmetry.space_group_name_H-M   'P 1'
#
loop_
_entity.id
_entity.type
_entity.pdbx_description
1 polymer ?
#
loop_
_entity_poly.entity_id
_entity_poly.type
_entity_poly.pdbx_seq_one_letter_code
_entity_poly.pdbx_strand_id
1 'polypeptide(L)'
;MRRLFPLLFLALAPAGADDKADAVKTLIPWLLDEKETLREIRFADVIAATSGKKVIAIDPKDQDDRRVLAQLGTALDAVLAAMNASESPTRAVKRVNEMSAKFEDAILAQLKALPGFECAVPPTAAGVRQRSGYPDLRLLDKATGRVFYLDPKLFAHGSKTSALRTFYFEPKRETNKVNDDARHLVVGIEHERDAEGVVRFQRWELIDLANFRVKLKAEFAGSNADMYRPEAVVGTGPKR
;
A
#
# COMPACT_ATOMS: atom_id res chain seq x y z
N MET A 1 54.89 38.45 36.71
CA MET A 1 53.78 38.72 35.76
C MET A 1 53.03 37.41 35.49
N ARG A 2 51.71 37.41 35.73
CA ARG A 2 50.81 36.23 35.72
C ARG A 2 50.79 35.54 34.35
N ARG A 3 51.01 34.22 34.32
CA ARG A 3 50.67 33.36 33.19
C ARG A 3 49.19 32.97 33.29
N LEU A 4 48.41 33.37 32.28
CA LEU A 4 47.00 33.03 32.12
C LEU A 4 46.91 31.58 31.63
N PHE A 5 46.22 30.71 32.37
CA PHE A 5 45.85 29.37 31.89
C PHE A 5 44.61 29.50 30.99
N PRO A 6 44.59 28.96 29.76
CA PRO A 6 43.37 28.88 28.98
C PRO A 6 42.55 27.68 29.46
N LEU A 7 41.27 27.93 29.77
CA LEU A 7 40.26 26.89 29.93
C LEU A 7 40.10 26.14 28.61
N LEU A 8 40.27 24.82 28.66
CA LEU A 8 39.94 23.93 27.55
C LEU A 8 38.42 23.74 27.53
N PHE A 9 37.73 24.37 26.58
CA PHE A 9 36.36 24.02 26.23
C PHE A 9 36.38 22.69 25.48
N LEU A 10 35.90 21.62 26.13
CA LEU A 10 35.64 20.35 25.45
C LEU A 10 34.38 20.53 24.59
N ALA A 11 34.56 20.78 23.30
CA ALA A 11 33.46 20.75 22.34
C ALA A 11 32.98 19.29 22.21
N LEU A 12 31.76 19.01 22.70
CA LEU A 12 31.07 17.77 22.37
C LEU A 12 30.74 17.81 20.87
N ALA A 13 31.43 17.00 20.07
CA ALA A 13 31.07 16.79 18.68
C ALA A 13 29.70 16.09 18.61
N PRO A 14 28.81 16.49 17.68
CA PRO A 14 27.54 15.80 17.48
C PRO A 14 27.81 14.40 16.91
N ALA A 15 27.58 13.37 17.72
CA ALA A 15 27.80 11.96 17.42
C ALA A 15 26.81 11.37 16.38
N GLY A 16 26.45 12.09 15.32
CA GLY A 16 25.39 11.65 14.39
C GLY A 16 25.59 12.00 12.91
N ALA A 17 26.69 12.66 12.54
CA ALA A 17 26.99 12.95 11.14
C ALA A 17 27.75 11.80 10.46
N ASP A 18 28.72 11.19 11.15
CA ASP A 18 29.57 10.13 10.60
C ASP A 18 28.83 8.80 10.41
N ASP A 19 27.95 8.39 11.34
CA ASP A 19 27.17 7.15 11.23
C ASP A 19 26.23 7.12 10.01
N LYS A 20 25.68 8.29 9.64
CA LYS A 20 24.81 8.42 8.45
C LYS A 20 25.63 8.37 7.16
N ALA A 21 26.84 8.92 7.17
CA ALA A 21 27.73 8.85 6.01
C ALA A 21 28.11 7.40 5.67
N ASP A 22 28.33 6.56 6.68
CA ASP A 22 28.65 5.14 6.46
C ASP A 22 27.44 4.28 6.08
N ALA A 23 26.25 4.59 6.61
CA ALA A 23 25.00 3.99 6.15
C ALA A 23 24.75 4.30 4.66
N VAL A 24 25.01 5.54 4.21
CA VAL A 24 24.89 5.94 2.80
C VAL A 24 25.93 5.21 1.94
N LYS A 25 27.19 5.14 2.37
CA LYS A 25 28.23 4.41 1.61
C LYS A 25 27.91 2.92 1.42
N THR A 26 27.18 2.32 2.35
CA THR A 26 26.80 0.89 2.27
C THR A 26 25.50 0.70 1.48
N LEU A 27 24.52 1.57 1.68
CA LEU A 27 23.21 1.45 1.06
C LEU A 27 23.21 1.84 -0.42
N ILE A 28 23.96 2.89 -0.81
CA ILE A 28 23.94 3.40 -2.18
C ILE A 28 24.42 2.36 -3.20
N PRO A 29 25.56 1.67 -3.02
CA PRO A 29 25.97 0.62 -3.96
C PRO A 29 24.91 -0.47 -4.12
N TRP A 30 24.31 -0.91 -3.00
CA TRP A 30 23.24 -1.90 -3.03
C TRP A 30 21.99 -1.41 -3.77
N LEU A 31 21.63 -0.13 -3.63
CA LEU A 31 20.56 0.51 -4.39
C LEU A 31 20.90 0.69 -5.87
N LEU A 32 22.17 0.93 -6.23
CA LEU A 32 22.59 1.07 -7.63
C LEU A 32 22.58 -0.28 -8.36
N ASP A 33 22.82 -1.37 -7.64
CA ASP A 33 22.74 -2.75 -8.14
C ASP A 33 21.30 -3.32 -8.12
N GLU A 34 20.26 -2.45 -8.02
CA GLU A 34 18.83 -2.80 -7.87
C GLU A 34 18.36 -3.90 -8.82
N LYS A 35 18.84 -3.89 -10.07
CA LYS A 35 18.38 -4.84 -11.09
C LYS A 35 18.73 -6.29 -10.76
N GLU A 36 19.83 -6.52 -10.05
CA GLU A 36 20.31 -7.85 -9.69
C GLU A 36 19.85 -8.27 -8.28
N THR A 37 19.69 -7.31 -7.36
CA THR A 37 19.48 -7.61 -5.93
C THR A 37 18.07 -7.30 -5.41
N LEU A 38 17.28 -6.46 -6.09
CA LEU A 38 16.03 -5.89 -5.57
C LEU A 38 14.78 -6.26 -6.40
N ARG A 39 14.87 -7.29 -7.23
CA ARG A 39 13.78 -7.83 -8.04
C ARG A 39 13.39 -9.23 -7.58
N GLU A 40 12.21 -9.65 -8.02
CA GLU A 40 11.70 -11.01 -7.77
C GLU A 40 11.60 -11.40 -6.28
N ILE A 41 11.52 -10.42 -5.38
CA ILE A 41 11.41 -10.64 -3.94
C ILE A 41 10.02 -11.18 -3.64
N ARG A 42 9.91 -12.29 -2.91
CA ARG A 42 8.59 -12.82 -2.53
C ARG A 42 7.92 -11.83 -1.58
N PHE A 43 6.69 -11.43 -1.92
CA PHE A 43 5.91 -10.54 -1.07
C PHE A 43 5.68 -11.13 0.33
N ALA A 44 5.51 -12.46 0.43
CA ALA A 44 5.39 -13.17 1.70
C ALA A 44 6.60 -12.95 2.63
N ASP A 45 7.82 -12.92 2.08
CA ASP A 45 9.04 -12.71 2.87
C ASP A 45 9.12 -11.26 3.36
N VAL A 46 8.68 -10.30 2.53
CA VAL A 46 8.58 -8.87 2.91
C VAL A 46 7.57 -8.69 4.05
N ILE A 47 6.41 -9.33 3.98
CA ILE A 47 5.41 -9.30 5.07
C ILE A 47 6.00 -9.91 6.34
N ALA A 48 6.58 -11.10 6.26
CA ALA A 48 7.19 -11.76 7.43
C ALA A 48 8.27 -10.89 8.08
N ALA A 49 9.15 -10.26 7.29
CA ALA A 49 10.22 -9.41 7.80
C ALA A 49 9.71 -8.10 8.44
N THR A 50 8.54 -7.61 8.02
CA THR A 50 8.04 -6.27 8.41
C THR A 50 6.93 -6.30 9.46
N SER A 51 6.22 -7.41 9.60
CA SER A 51 5.15 -7.59 10.60
C SER A 51 5.31 -8.82 11.48
N GLY A 52 6.20 -9.77 11.13
CA GLY A 52 6.28 -11.08 11.77
C GLY A 52 5.11 -12.01 11.44
N LYS A 53 4.26 -11.66 10.47
CA LYS A 53 3.08 -12.43 10.06
C LYS A 53 3.30 -13.19 8.77
N LYS A 54 2.44 -14.18 8.52
CA LYS A 54 2.51 -15.05 7.34
C LYS A 54 1.46 -14.68 6.30
N VAL A 55 1.88 -14.72 5.04
CA VAL A 55 0.95 -14.79 3.90
C VAL A 55 0.62 -16.26 3.65
N ILE A 56 -0.63 -16.63 3.90
CA ILE A 56 -1.18 -17.96 3.69
C ILE A 56 -1.76 -18.03 2.28
N ALA A 57 -1.38 -19.05 1.51
CA ALA A 57 -1.93 -19.28 0.18
C ALA A 57 -3.42 -19.69 0.25
N ILE A 58 -4.18 -19.25 -0.75
CA ILE A 58 -5.50 -19.80 -1.02
C ILE A 58 -5.35 -21.24 -1.46
N ASP A 59 -6.05 -22.17 -0.82
CA ASP A 59 -6.16 -23.54 -1.29
C ASP A 59 -7.46 -23.73 -2.09
N PRO A 60 -7.41 -23.92 -3.42
CA PRO A 60 -8.60 -24.11 -4.23
C PRO A 60 -9.32 -25.45 -3.96
N LYS A 61 -8.70 -26.37 -3.21
CA LYS A 61 -9.32 -27.64 -2.79
C LYS A 61 -9.97 -27.54 -1.41
N ASP A 62 -9.57 -26.56 -0.61
CA ASP A 62 -10.11 -26.33 0.71
C ASP A 62 -11.54 -25.77 0.63
N GLN A 63 -12.46 -26.37 1.39
CA GLN A 63 -13.88 -26.03 1.29
C GLN A 63 -14.21 -24.65 1.85
N ASP A 64 -13.47 -24.19 2.87
CA ASP A 64 -13.68 -22.88 3.47
C ASP A 64 -13.16 -21.76 2.58
N ASP A 65 -11.97 -21.92 1.99
CA ASP A 65 -11.43 -20.94 1.04
C ASP A 65 -12.36 -20.80 -0.16
N ARG A 66 -12.84 -21.91 -0.73
CA ARG A 66 -13.84 -21.89 -1.80
C ARG A 66 -15.13 -21.19 -1.39
N ARG A 67 -15.65 -21.47 -0.19
CA ARG A 67 -16.86 -20.84 0.33
C ARG A 67 -16.69 -19.33 0.48
N VAL A 68 -15.59 -18.88 1.09
CA VAL A 68 -15.30 -17.47 1.27
C VAL A 68 -15.15 -16.77 -0.08
N LEU A 69 -14.41 -17.37 -1.02
CA LEU A 69 -14.24 -16.81 -2.36
C LEU A 69 -15.55 -16.71 -3.14
N ALA A 70 -16.47 -17.67 -3.00
CA ALA A 70 -17.78 -17.61 -3.63
C ALA A 70 -18.65 -16.47 -3.06
N GLN A 71 -18.65 -16.29 -1.74
CA GLN A 71 -19.38 -15.18 -1.10
C GLN A 71 -18.75 -13.82 -1.43
N LEU A 72 -17.42 -13.74 -1.43
CA LEU A 72 -16.69 -12.55 -1.87
C LEU A 72 -17.02 -12.21 -3.32
N GLY A 73 -17.03 -13.20 -4.22
CA GLY A 73 -17.38 -13.00 -5.62
C GLY A 73 -18.80 -12.45 -5.79
N THR A 74 -19.78 -12.99 -5.06
CA THR A 74 -21.17 -12.48 -5.07
C THR A 74 -21.24 -11.03 -4.60
N ALA A 75 -20.49 -10.67 -3.56
CA ALA A 75 -20.41 -9.28 -3.09
C ALA A 75 -19.76 -8.37 -4.14
N LEU A 76 -18.70 -8.83 -4.80
CA LEU A 76 -17.99 -8.07 -5.84
C LEU A 76 -18.83 -7.87 -7.10
N ASP A 77 -19.65 -8.85 -7.49
CA ASP A 77 -20.63 -8.70 -8.57
C ASP A 77 -21.62 -7.58 -8.26
N ALA A 78 -22.17 -7.56 -7.03
CA ALA A 78 -23.07 -6.52 -6.58
C ALA A 78 -22.40 -5.14 -6.54
N VAL A 79 -21.16 -5.05 -6.08
CA VAL A 79 -20.38 -3.80 -6.11
C VAL A 79 -20.13 -3.33 -7.54
N LEU A 80 -19.72 -4.23 -8.44
CA LEU A 80 -19.42 -3.88 -9.84
C LEU A 80 -20.67 -3.36 -10.55
N ALA A 81 -21.82 -3.99 -10.33
CA ALA A 81 -23.11 -3.54 -10.85
C ALA A 81 -23.46 -2.15 -10.30
N ALA A 82 -23.37 -1.94 -8.99
CA ALA A 82 -23.65 -0.66 -8.35
C ALA A 82 -22.70 0.46 -8.82
N MET A 83 -21.42 0.16 -9.01
CA MET A 83 -20.44 1.14 -9.48
C MET A 83 -20.64 1.52 -10.96
N ASN A 84 -21.32 0.69 -11.75
CA ASN A 84 -21.72 1.00 -13.12
C ASN A 84 -23.09 1.67 -13.24
N ALA A 85 -23.88 1.76 -12.17
CA ALA A 85 -25.19 2.44 -12.20
C ALA A 85 -25.06 3.94 -12.48
N SER A 86 -26.17 4.59 -12.89
CA SER A 86 -26.21 6.03 -13.19
C SER A 86 -25.96 6.89 -11.94
N GLU A 87 -26.34 6.37 -10.78
CA GLU A 87 -26.26 7.02 -9.47
C GLU A 87 -24.98 6.63 -8.72
N SER A 88 -24.07 5.92 -9.38
CA SER A 88 -22.79 5.50 -8.81
C SER A 88 -21.97 6.69 -8.29
N PRO A 89 -21.37 6.58 -7.08
CA PRO A 89 -20.50 7.63 -6.54
C PRO A 89 -19.24 7.86 -7.40
N THR A 90 -18.91 6.93 -8.31
CA THR A 90 -17.80 7.09 -9.25
C THR A 90 -18.09 8.10 -10.36
N ARG A 91 -19.37 8.43 -10.62
CA ARG A 91 -19.77 9.42 -11.65
C ARG A 91 -19.31 10.83 -11.34
N ALA A 92 -19.15 11.16 -10.05
CA ALA A 92 -18.75 12.49 -9.60
C ALA A 92 -17.22 12.69 -9.53
N VAL A 93 -16.42 11.63 -9.70
CA VAL A 93 -14.96 11.69 -9.56
C VAL A 93 -14.29 11.50 -10.92
N LYS A 94 -13.17 12.20 -11.16
CA LYS A 94 -12.44 12.13 -12.43
C LYS A 94 -11.18 11.27 -12.37
N ARG A 95 -10.55 11.21 -11.19
CA ARG A 95 -9.27 10.52 -10.97
C ARG A 95 -9.52 9.06 -10.59
N VAL A 96 -8.75 8.15 -11.21
CA VAL A 96 -8.84 6.71 -10.96
C VAL A 96 -8.58 6.37 -9.48
N ASN A 97 -7.65 7.06 -8.82
CA ASN A 97 -7.40 6.83 -7.39
C ASN A 97 -8.60 7.19 -6.50
N GLU A 98 -9.34 8.23 -6.84
CA GLU A 98 -10.56 8.62 -6.12
C GLU A 98 -11.68 7.60 -6.38
N MET A 99 -11.75 7.02 -7.59
CA MET A 99 -12.67 5.92 -7.91
C MET A 99 -12.31 4.64 -7.12
N SER A 100 -11.02 4.31 -6.99
CA SER A 100 -10.56 3.17 -6.19
C SER A 100 -11.04 3.26 -4.74
N ALA A 101 -10.95 4.45 -4.13
CA ALA A 101 -11.46 4.68 -2.79
C ALA A 101 -12.98 4.45 -2.67
N LYS A 102 -13.76 4.69 -3.74
CA LYS A 102 -15.20 4.37 -3.77
C LYS A 102 -15.45 2.86 -3.81
N PHE A 103 -14.61 2.09 -4.51
CA PHE A 103 -14.68 0.63 -4.46
C PHE A 103 -14.34 0.10 -3.07
N GLU A 104 -13.30 0.64 -2.41
CA GLU A 104 -12.95 0.25 -1.03
C GLU A 104 -14.15 0.41 -0.08
N ASP A 105 -14.80 1.58 -0.10
CA ASP A 105 -15.98 1.84 0.74
C ASP A 105 -17.17 0.92 0.39
N ALA A 106 -17.41 0.68 -0.90
CA ALA A 106 -18.52 -0.17 -1.34
C ALA A 106 -18.31 -1.66 -1.00
N ILE A 107 -17.10 -2.17 -1.17
CA ILE A 107 -16.72 -3.55 -0.79
C ILE A 107 -16.86 -3.71 0.73
N LEU A 108 -16.34 -2.75 1.50
CA LEU A 108 -16.49 -2.76 2.96
C LEU A 108 -17.96 -2.81 3.38
N ALA A 109 -18.80 -1.95 2.81
CA ALA A 109 -20.22 -1.90 3.14
C ALA A 109 -20.93 -3.23 2.81
N GLN A 110 -20.69 -3.79 1.63
CA GLN A 110 -21.29 -5.06 1.20
C GLN A 110 -20.85 -6.23 2.09
N LEU A 111 -19.55 -6.40 2.30
CA LEU A 111 -19.03 -7.51 3.11
C LEU A 111 -19.44 -7.41 4.58
N LYS A 112 -19.56 -6.18 5.12
CA LYS A 112 -20.03 -5.97 6.49
C LYS A 112 -21.51 -6.34 6.67
N ALA A 113 -22.32 -6.28 5.62
CA ALA A 113 -23.72 -6.65 5.66
C ALA A 113 -23.95 -8.18 5.58
N LEU A 114 -22.96 -8.95 5.11
CA LEU A 114 -23.09 -10.40 4.98
C LEU A 114 -23.02 -11.11 6.35
N PRO A 115 -24.01 -11.95 6.68
CA PRO A 115 -23.92 -12.79 7.87
C PRO A 115 -22.77 -13.78 7.71
N GLY A 116 -22.01 -14.00 8.78
CA GLY A 116 -20.82 -14.86 8.76
C GLY A 116 -19.51 -14.12 8.53
N PHE A 117 -19.55 -12.85 8.10
CA PHE A 117 -18.36 -12.01 7.98
C PHE A 117 -18.29 -10.90 9.03
N GLU A 118 -17.05 -10.51 9.36
CA GLU A 118 -16.72 -9.22 9.93
C GLU A 118 -15.72 -8.54 9.00
N CYS A 119 -16.06 -7.36 8.50
CA CYS A 119 -15.20 -6.60 7.61
C CYS A 119 -14.97 -5.19 8.18
N ALA A 120 -13.70 -4.77 8.22
CA ALA A 120 -13.29 -3.47 8.70
C ALA A 120 -11.98 -3.02 8.04
N VAL A 121 -11.66 -1.74 8.20
CA VAL A 121 -10.29 -1.26 7.97
C VAL A 121 -9.42 -1.77 9.14
N PRO A 122 -8.29 -2.47 8.88
CA PRO A 122 -7.44 -2.98 9.94
C PRO A 122 -6.84 -1.81 10.76
N PRO A 123 -6.74 -1.95 12.09
CA PRO A 123 -5.97 -1.00 12.89
C PRO A 123 -4.48 -1.15 12.58
N THR A 124 -3.70 -0.12 12.93
CA THR A 124 -2.24 -0.25 12.95
C THR A 124 -1.79 -1.22 14.04
N ALA A 125 -0.51 -1.61 14.02
CA ALA A 125 0.12 -2.41 15.07
C ALA A 125 0.01 -1.76 16.46
N ALA A 126 -0.09 -0.43 16.51
CA ALA A 126 -0.35 0.33 17.74
C ALA A 126 -1.85 0.42 18.13
N GLY A 127 -2.75 -0.25 17.40
CA GLY A 127 -4.20 -0.23 17.65
C GLY A 127 -4.92 1.02 17.12
N VAL A 128 -4.23 1.88 16.36
CA VAL A 128 -4.80 3.14 15.86
C VAL A 128 -5.58 2.90 14.57
N ARG A 129 -6.74 3.55 14.41
CA ARG A 129 -7.48 3.52 13.14
C ARG A 129 -6.78 4.39 12.11
N GLN A 130 -6.43 3.80 10.97
CA GLN A 130 -5.82 4.51 9.85
C GLN A 130 -6.37 3.98 8.53
N ARG A 131 -6.99 4.86 7.73
CA ARG A 131 -7.47 4.51 6.38
C ARG A 131 -6.29 4.16 5.48
N SER A 132 -5.27 5.01 5.43
CA SER A 132 -4.14 4.88 4.52
C SER A 132 -3.22 3.69 4.85
N GLY A 133 -2.53 3.22 3.80
CA GLY A 133 -1.56 2.14 3.89
C GLY A 133 -2.19 0.77 3.61
N TYR A 134 -1.34 -0.22 3.43
CA TYR A 134 -1.76 -1.59 3.17
C TYR A 134 -1.94 -2.39 4.47
N PRO A 135 -2.93 -3.31 4.56
CA PRO A 135 -3.99 -3.54 3.59
C PRO A 135 -5.18 -2.59 3.78
N ASP A 136 -6.01 -2.43 2.75
CA ASP A 136 -7.17 -1.54 2.79
C ASP A 136 -8.27 -2.12 3.71
N LEU A 137 -8.59 -3.41 3.56
CA LEU A 137 -9.64 -4.10 4.31
C LEU A 137 -9.14 -5.40 4.97
N ARG A 138 -9.69 -5.72 6.13
CA ARG A 138 -9.58 -6.99 6.84
C ARG A 138 -10.95 -7.64 6.92
N LEU A 139 -11.05 -8.83 6.35
CA LEU A 139 -12.24 -9.68 6.38
C LEU A 139 -11.94 -10.89 7.27
N LEU A 140 -12.79 -11.11 8.27
CA LEU A 140 -12.79 -12.29 9.13
C LEU A 140 -13.97 -13.18 8.76
N ASP A 141 -13.69 -14.43 8.43
CA ASP A 141 -14.70 -15.48 8.33
C ASP A 141 -15.01 -16.03 9.72
N LYS A 142 -16.19 -15.68 10.27
CA LYS A 142 -16.58 -16.01 11.64
C LYS A 142 -16.72 -17.52 11.88
N ALA A 143 -17.00 -18.29 10.83
CA ALA A 143 -17.16 -19.73 10.93
C ALA A 143 -15.84 -20.45 11.24
N THR A 144 -14.72 -19.94 10.72
CA THR A 144 -13.41 -20.62 10.79
C THR A 144 -12.35 -19.83 11.53
N GLY A 145 -12.58 -18.53 11.75
CA GLY A 145 -11.57 -17.60 12.26
C GLY A 145 -10.53 -17.17 11.22
N ARG A 146 -10.67 -17.59 9.95
CA ARG A 146 -9.71 -17.23 8.89
C ARG A 146 -9.78 -15.75 8.54
N VAL A 147 -8.61 -15.15 8.35
CA VAL A 147 -8.46 -13.74 7.98
C VAL A 147 -8.04 -13.61 6.51
N PHE A 148 -8.68 -12.68 5.83
CA PHE A 148 -8.38 -12.27 4.47
C PHE A 148 -8.11 -10.77 4.47
N TYR A 149 -6.96 -10.36 3.93
CA TYR A 149 -6.69 -8.97 3.64
C TYR A 149 -7.04 -8.68 2.19
N LEU A 150 -7.84 -7.64 1.96
CA LEU A 150 -8.28 -7.23 0.63
C LEU A 150 -7.70 -5.84 0.31
N ASP A 151 -7.22 -5.69 -0.92
CA ASP A 151 -6.62 -4.47 -1.43
C ASP A 151 -7.18 -4.18 -2.83
N PRO A 152 -8.30 -3.45 -2.94
CA PRO A 152 -8.91 -3.12 -4.21
C PRO A 152 -8.01 -2.21 -5.06
N LYS A 153 -7.89 -2.54 -6.35
CA LYS A 153 -7.11 -1.74 -7.32
C LYS A 153 -7.81 -1.67 -8.66
N LEU A 154 -7.87 -0.47 -9.21
CA LEU A 154 -8.34 -0.25 -10.58
C LEU A 154 -7.18 -0.43 -11.57
N PHE A 155 -7.44 -1.09 -12.69
CA PHE A 155 -6.51 -1.17 -13.83
C PHE A 155 -7.22 -0.91 -15.15
N ALA A 156 -6.52 -0.33 -16.11
CA ALA A 156 -7.10 0.01 -17.39
C ALA A 156 -7.25 -1.24 -18.28
N HIS A 157 -8.31 -1.27 -19.08
CA HIS A 157 -8.50 -2.32 -20.08
C HIS A 157 -7.27 -2.44 -20.98
N GLY A 158 -6.82 -3.67 -21.21
CA GLY A 158 -5.61 -3.96 -21.98
C GLY A 158 -4.28 -3.72 -21.25
N SER A 159 -4.28 -3.26 -19.99
CA SER A 159 -3.05 -2.91 -19.26
C SER A 159 -2.48 -4.02 -18.36
N LYS A 160 -2.98 -5.26 -18.43
CA LYS A 160 -2.57 -6.35 -17.52
C LYS A 160 -1.09 -6.72 -17.59
N THR A 161 -0.46 -6.53 -18.75
CA THR A 161 0.97 -6.80 -18.97
C THR A 161 1.84 -5.57 -18.74
N SER A 162 1.25 -4.45 -18.29
CA SER A 162 1.98 -3.21 -18.03
C SER A 162 2.99 -3.37 -16.90
N ALA A 163 4.17 -2.78 -17.07
CA ALA A 163 5.19 -2.69 -16.02
C ALA A 163 4.95 -1.53 -15.04
N LEU A 164 3.89 -0.72 -15.25
CA LEU A 164 3.50 0.35 -14.33
C LEU A 164 3.00 -0.25 -13.01
N ARG A 165 3.24 0.50 -11.93
CA ARG A 165 2.92 0.06 -10.57
C ARG A 165 1.42 0.18 -10.29
N THR A 166 0.74 -0.96 -10.17
CA THR A 166 -0.66 -1.03 -9.69
C THR A 166 -0.75 -1.33 -8.20
N PHE A 167 0.16 -2.14 -7.69
CA PHE A 167 0.26 -2.52 -6.28
C PHE A 167 1.51 -1.91 -5.64
N TYR A 168 1.40 -1.46 -4.40
CA TYR A 168 2.56 -1.06 -3.61
C TYR A 168 2.34 -1.35 -2.13
N PHE A 169 3.42 -1.75 -1.48
CA PHE A 169 3.49 -1.93 -0.03
C PHE A 169 4.62 -1.05 0.49
N GLU A 170 4.30 -0.23 1.48
CA GLU A 170 5.29 0.59 2.18
C GLU A 170 5.50 -0.01 3.58
N PRO A 171 6.64 -0.66 3.85
CA PRO A 171 6.95 -1.17 5.17
C PRO A 171 6.98 -0.04 6.21
N LYS A 172 6.21 -0.19 7.28
CA LYS A 172 6.25 0.69 8.45
C LYS A 172 6.32 -0.15 9.70
N ARG A 173 7.04 0.31 10.73
CA ARG A 173 7.10 -0.39 12.02
C ARG A 173 5.84 -0.13 12.84
N GLU A 174 5.56 1.13 13.14
CA GLU A 174 4.46 1.51 14.05
C GLU A 174 3.10 1.53 13.36
N THR A 175 3.06 1.93 12.09
CA THR A 175 1.83 2.09 11.30
C THR A 175 1.55 0.94 10.35
N ASN A 176 2.22 -0.22 10.53
CA ASN A 176 1.88 -1.45 9.83
C ASN A 176 0.44 -1.85 10.16
N LYS A 177 -0.35 -2.31 9.18
CA LYS A 177 -1.72 -2.80 9.41
C LYS A 177 -1.87 -4.31 9.23
N VAL A 178 -0.78 -5.04 8.97
CA VAL A 178 -0.77 -6.50 8.88
C VAL A 178 -0.54 -7.10 10.28
N ASN A 179 -1.61 -7.53 10.94
CA ASN A 179 -1.62 -8.00 12.33
C ASN A 179 -1.90 -9.52 12.45
N ASP A 180 -2.32 -10.17 11.38
CA ASP A 180 -2.76 -11.56 11.35
C ASP A 180 -1.96 -12.39 10.34
N ASP A 181 -1.80 -13.68 10.61
CA ASP A 181 -1.48 -14.65 9.56
C ASP A 181 -2.73 -14.81 8.68
N ALA A 182 -2.64 -14.44 7.40
CA ALA A 182 -3.83 -14.20 6.58
C ALA A 182 -3.63 -14.59 5.12
N ARG A 183 -4.73 -14.71 4.37
CA ARG A 183 -4.72 -14.75 2.91
C ARG A 183 -4.76 -13.33 2.37
N HIS A 184 -3.84 -12.98 1.48
CA HIS A 184 -3.72 -11.63 0.96
C HIS A 184 -4.20 -11.60 -0.48
N LEU A 185 -5.28 -10.87 -0.75
CA LEU A 185 -5.90 -10.78 -2.06
C LEU A 185 -5.89 -9.33 -2.57
N VAL A 186 -5.44 -9.14 -3.81
CA VAL A 186 -5.80 -7.93 -4.57
C VAL A 186 -7.14 -8.16 -5.24
N VAL A 187 -8.04 -7.19 -5.12
CA VAL A 187 -9.27 -7.16 -5.91
C VAL A 187 -9.01 -6.26 -7.11
N GLY A 188 -8.63 -6.86 -8.24
CA GLY A 188 -8.34 -6.14 -9.47
C GLY A 188 -9.63 -5.84 -10.24
N ILE A 189 -9.98 -4.57 -10.40
CA ILE A 189 -11.16 -4.15 -11.17
C ILE A 189 -10.72 -3.50 -12.48
N GLU A 190 -11.15 -4.08 -13.59
CA GLU A 190 -10.87 -3.55 -14.93
C GLU A 190 -11.78 -2.38 -15.24
N HIS A 191 -11.22 -1.28 -15.74
CA HIS A 191 -11.98 -0.13 -16.21
C HIS A 191 -11.59 0.30 -17.63
N GLU A 192 -12.54 0.87 -18.34
CA GLU A 192 -12.31 1.59 -19.60
C GLU A 192 -13.01 2.95 -19.56
N ARG A 193 -12.67 3.82 -20.51
CA ARG A 193 -13.41 5.06 -20.77
C ARG A 193 -14.09 4.93 -22.12
N ASP A 194 -15.38 5.24 -22.19
CA ASP A 194 -16.08 5.37 -23.48
C ASP A 194 -15.71 6.69 -24.19
N ALA A 195 -16.28 6.91 -25.37
CA ALA A 195 -15.97 8.06 -26.24
C ALA A 195 -16.29 9.40 -25.56
N GLU A 196 -17.27 9.41 -24.66
CA GLU A 196 -17.69 10.57 -23.87
C GLU A 196 -16.84 10.75 -22.60
N GLY A 197 -15.86 9.87 -22.38
CA GLY A 197 -14.93 9.90 -21.25
C GLY A 197 -15.50 9.32 -19.94
N VAL A 198 -16.67 8.69 -20.00
CA VAL A 198 -17.32 8.04 -18.87
C VAL A 198 -16.63 6.72 -18.58
N VAL A 199 -16.27 6.52 -17.31
CA VAL A 199 -15.62 5.27 -16.88
C VAL A 199 -16.66 4.16 -16.75
N ARG A 200 -16.35 2.99 -17.30
CA ARG A 200 -17.09 1.74 -17.14
C ARG A 200 -16.20 0.68 -16.55
N PHE A 201 -16.74 -0.15 -15.67
CA PHE A 201 -16.02 -1.23 -15.01
C PHE A 201 -16.47 -2.57 -15.59
N GLN A 202 -15.53 -3.36 -16.11
CA GLN A 202 -15.84 -4.52 -16.95
C GLN A 202 -15.94 -5.83 -16.17
N ARG A 203 -14.97 -6.08 -15.29
CA ARG A 203 -14.90 -7.29 -14.46
C ARG A 203 -14.04 -7.05 -13.23
N TRP A 204 -14.14 -7.95 -12.27
CA TRP A 204 -13.21 -8.06 -11.15
C TRP A 204 -12.45 -9.39 -11.22
N GLU A 205 -11.24 -9.41 -10.65
CA GLU A 205 -10.39 -10.58 -10.50
C GLU A 205 -9.82 -10.60 -9.07
N LEU A 206 -9.71 -11.80 -8.48
CA LEU A 206 -9.05 -11.99 -7.20
C LEU A 206 -7.66 -12.56 -7.43
N ILE A 207 -6.64 -11.84 -6.98
CA ILE A 207 -5.24 -12.21 -7.15
C ILE A 207 -4.64 -12.57 -5.78
N ASP A 208 -4.27 -13.84 -5.62
CA ASP A 208 -3.56 -14.31 -4.42
C ASP A 208 -2.10 -13.83 -4.42
N LEU A 209 -1.69 -13.19 -3.33
CA LEU A 209 -0.36 -12.65 -3.16
C LEU A 209 0.65 -13.63 -2.53
N ALA A 210 0.27 -14.86 -2.19
CA ALA A 210 1.16 -15.83 -1.54
C ALA A 210 2.42 -16.18 -2.36
N ASN A 211 2.30 -16.19 -3.69
CA ASN A 211 3.42 -16.40 -4.62
C ASN A 211 3.80 -15.13 -5.39
N PHE A 212 3.25 -13.98 -5.01
CA PHE A 212 3.50 -12.73 -5.71
C PHE A 212 4.93 -12.23 -5.47
N ARG A 213 5.55 -11.76 -6.55
CA ARG A 213 6.92 -11.22 -6.54
C ARG A 213 6.89 -9.72 -6.76
N VAL A 214 7.58 -9.01 -5.87
CA VAL A 214 7.71 -7.56 -5.88
C VAL A 214 9.15 -7.16 -6.21
N LYS A 215 9.29 -5.92 -6.62
CA LYS A 215 10.59 -5.24 -6.70
C LYS A 215 10.59 -4.06 -5.75
N LEU A 216 11.72 -3.77 -5.12
CA LEU A 216 11.90 -2.54 -4.37
C LEU A 216 12.24 -1.42 -5.36
N LYS A 217 11.42 -0.37 -5.41
CA LYS A 217 11.73 0.86 -6.14
C LYS A 217 12.23 1.90 -5.14
N ALA A 218 13.52 2.22 -5.17
CA ALA A 218 14.09 3.26 -4.32
C ALA A 218 14.06 4.63 -5.02
N GLU A 219 13.72 5.67 -4.28
CA GLU A 219 13.79 7.06 -4.75
C GLU A 219 14.22 7.99 -3.61
N PHE A 220 15.01 9.02 -3.94
CA PHE A 220 15.34 10.10 -3.01
C PHE A 220 14.25 11.17 -3.12
N ALA A 221 13.64 11.52 -2.00
CA ALA A 221 12.61 12.54 -1.93
C ALA A 221 13.12 13.79 -1.20
N GLY A 222 12.66 14.97 -1.64
CA GLY A 222 12.83 16.24 -0.93
C GLY A 222 11.47 16.91 -0.78
N SER A 223 11.17 17.42 0.42
CA SER A 223 9.93 18.15 0.66
C SER A 223 10.05 19.62 0.23
N ASN A 224 8.93 20.32 0.12
CA ASN A 224 8.96 21.78 -0.06
C ASN A 224 9.76 22.48 1.06
N ALA A 225 9.71 21.97 2.29
CA ALA A 225 10.47 22.52 3.40
C ALA A 225 12.00 22.32 3.24
N ASP A 226 12.41 21.24 2.56
CA ASP A 226 13.82 21.00 2.25
C ASP A 226 14.29 21.88 1.08
N MET A 227 13.45 22.04 0.06
CA MET A 227 13.80 22.78 -1.16
C MET A 227 13.82 24.30 -0.96
N TYR A 228 12.88 24.85 -0.20
CA TYR A 228 12.68 26.31 -0.09
C TYR A 228 13.27 26.92 1.18
N ARG A 229 14.37 26.34 1.67
CA ARG A 229 15.15 26.98 2.75
C ARG A 229 15.77 28.28 2.24
N PRO A 230 15.85 29.35 3.07
CA PRO A 230 16.34 30.65 2.63
C PRO A 230 17.71 30.58 1.93
N GLU A 231 18.61 29.72 2.40
CA GLU A 231 19.94 29.51 1.83
C GLU A 231 19.94 28.77 0.48
N ALA A 232 18.89 28.02 0.14
CA ALA A 232 18.78 27.26 -1.10
C ALA A 232 18.14 28.08 -2.24
N VAL A 233 17.40 29.15 -1.93
CA VAL A 233 16.71 29.98 -2.92
C VAL A 233 17.66 31.06 -3.45
N VAL A 234 18.20 30.84 -4.64
CA VAL A 234 19.19 31.74 -5.28
C VAL A 234 18.55 32.83 -6.18
N GLY A 235 17.22 32.85 -6.30
CA GLY A 235 16.51 33.86 -7.09
C GLY A 235 15.00 33.77 -6.91
N THR A 236 14.31 34.92 -6.93
CA THR A 236 12.85 35.03 -6.78
C THR A 236 12.29 36.01 -7.82
N GLY A 237 11.22 35.62 -8.53
CA GLY A 237 10.49 36.51 -9.45
C GLY A 237 9.50 37.44 -8.72
N PRO A 238 8.90 38.42 -9.41
CA PRO A 238 7.91 39.31 -8.80
C PRO A 238 6.67 38.51 -8.36
N LYS A 239 6.12 38.84 -7.19
CA LYS A 239 4.77 38.41 -6.82
C LYS A 239 3.77 39.09 -7.76
N ARG A 240 2.81 38.31 -8.26
CA ARG A 240 1.67 38.80 -9.03
C ARG A 240 0.46 38.99 -8.13
#